data_AF-A0A5B1QSH9-F1
#
_entry.id   AF-A0A5B1QSH9-F1
#
_cell.length_a   1.000
_cell.length_b   1.000
_cell.length_c   1.000
_cell.angle_alpha   90.00
_cell.angle_beta   90.00
_cell.angle_gamma   90.00
#
_symmetry.space_group_name_H-M   'P 1'
#
loop_
_entity.id
_entity.type
_entity.pdbx_description
1 polymer ?
#
loop_
_entity_poly.entity_id
_entity_poly.type
_entity_poly.pdbx_seq_one_letter_code
_entity_poly.pdbx_strand_id
1 'polypeptide(L)'
;MLFSSVAAFIGIAASLAPSALAWGGPATHDVQVGPNGQLVFDPMTLEANVGDKVVFHFNPKNHSVTQSSFQMPCTNLSGGFDSGFHPVPAGTGFNQGPTFEITVDSPAPIWVHCNQMANTPGSHCGAGMVLGINPGAPGTNNSFQDFLDIALAIGVALKAEADASAAEAAGLSAYSSIESTAAAAQKTGH
;
A
#
# COMPACT_ATOMS: atom_id res chain seq x y z
N MET A 1 -44.14 3.56 -81.74
CA MET A 1 -42.88 3.97 -81.10
C MET A 1 -43.09 3.92 -79.59
N LEU A 2 -42.76 2.81 -78.93
CA LEU A 2 -42.77 2.72 -77.47
C LEU A 2 -41.47 2.04 -77.03
N PHE A 3 -40.57 2.81 -76.42
CA PHE A 3 -39.37 2.29 -75.79
C PHE A 3 -39.64 2.13 -74.29
N SER A 4 -39.66 0.89 -73.83
CA SER A 4 -39.78 0.52 -72.42
C SER A 4 -38.38 0.50 -71.79
N SER A 5 -38.11 1.42 -70.86
CA SER A 5 -36.83 1.47 -70.13
C SER A 5 -36.94 0.66 -68.85
N VAL A 6 -36.03 -0.32 -68.67
CA VAL A 6 -35.88 -1.10 -67.45
C VAL A 6 -34.73 -0.50 -66.66
N ALA A 7 -35.01 0.02 -65.45
CA ALA A 7 -34.00 0.50 -64.53
C ALA A 7 -33.43 -0.69 -63.73
N ALA A 8 -32.13 -0.94 -63.84
CA ALA A 8 -31.41 -1.93 -63.06
C ALA A 8 -31.04 -1.36 -61.69
N PHE A 9 -31.57 -1.94 -60.62
CA PHE A 9 -31.17 -1.61 -59.25
C PHE A 9 -29.91 -2.40 -58.88
N ILE A 10 -28.82 -1.68 -58.65
CA ILE A 10 -27.56 -2.23 -58.12
C ILE A 10 -27.70 -2.33 -56.60
N GLY A 11 -27.84 -3.55 -56.09
CA GLY A 11 -27.86 -3.83 -54.66
C GLY A 11 -26.45 -3.72 -54.07
N ILE A 12 -26.23 -2.77 -53.17
CA ILE A 12 -25.00 -2.64 -52.39
C ILE A 12 -25.13 -3.57 -51.17
N ALA A 13 -24.42 -4.70 -51.18
CA ALA A 13 -24.26 -5.55 -50.01
C ALA A 13 -23.27 -4.89 -49.05
N ALA A 14 -23.76 -4.38 -47.92
CA ALA A 14 -22.92 -3.88 -46.85
C ALA A 14 -22.34 -5.05 -46.04
N SER A 15 -21.06 -5.34 -46.25
CA SER A 15 -20.31 -6.35 -45.50
C SER A 15 -20.08 -5.87 -44.06
N LEU A 16 -20.79 -6.46 -43.10
CA LEU A 16 -20.50 -6.31 -41.68
C LEU A 16 -19.25 -7.13 -41.34
N ALA A 17 -18.09 -6.49 -41.36
CA ALA A 17 -16.89 -7.09 -40.79
C ALA A 17 -17.06 -7.16 -39.25
N PRO A 18 -16.87 -8.31 -38.60
CA PRO A 18 -16.86 -8.38 -37.15
C PRO A 18 -15.69 -7.54 -36.65
N SER A 19 -15.98 -6.51 -35.87
CA SER A 19 -14.95 -5.80 -35.10
C SER A 19 -14.37 -6.80 -34.10
N ALA A 20 -13.19 -7.35 -34.40
CA ALA A 20 -12.41 -8.06 -33.41
C ALA A 20 -12.11 -7.06 -32.29
N LEU A 21 -12.72 -7.25 -31.12
CA LEU A 21 -12.27 -6.59 -29.90
C LEU A 21 -10.80 -7.00 -29.74
N ALA A 22 -9.88 -6.06 -29.95
CA ALA A 22 -8.48 -6.28 -29.63
C ALA A 22 -8.42 -6.47 -28.11
N TRP A 23 -8.27 -7.72 -27.67
CA TRP A 23 -7.86 -8.01 -26.31
C TRP A 23 -6.43 -7.50 -26.22
N GLY A 24 -6.26 -6.26 -25.75
CA GLY A 24 -4.95 -5.72 -25.42
C GLY A 24 -4.26 -6.73 -24.49
N GLY A 25 -2.98 -6.99 -24.73
CA GLY A 25 -2.19 -7.83 -23.82
C GLY A 25 -2.22 -7.28 -22.39
N PRO A 26 -1.64 -8.03 -21.43
CA PRO A 26 -1.63 -7.63 -20.03
C PRO A 26 -1.14 -6.19 -19.84
N ALA A 27 -1.87 -5.41 -19.06
CA ALA A 27 -1.52 -4.03 -18.78
C ALA A 27 -0.44 -3.95 -17.69
N THR A 28 0.30 -2.85 -17.68
CA THR A 28 1.22 -2.50 -16.60
C THR A 28 0.64 -1.33 -15.82
N HIS A 29 0.60 -1.46 -14.50
CA HIS A 29 0.15 -0.44 -13.55
C HIS A 29 1.35 0.01 -12.72
N ASP A 30 1.66 1.30 -12.75
CA ASP A 30 2.78 1.87 -12.00
C ASP A 30 2.31 2.43 -10.66
N VAL A 31 2.99 2.04 -9.56
CA VAL A 31 2.73 2.52 -8.21
C VAL A 31 4.01 3.15 -7.65
N GLN A 32 3.92 4.40 -7.22
CA GLN A 32 5.02 5.08 -6.55
C GLN A 32 5.04 4.73 -5.07
N VAL A 33 6.20 4.31 -4.57
CA VAL A 33 6.40 3.98 -3.16
C VAL A 33 7.12 5.14 -2.47
N GLY A 34 6.42 5.84 -1.58
CA GLY A 34 6.94 6.99 -0.85
C GLY A 34 7.25 8.25 -1.67
N PRO A 35 6.43 8.63 -2.68
CA PRO A 35 6.71 9.81 -3.50
C PRO A 35 6.79 11.08 -2.66
N ASN A 36 7.66 12.01 -3.04
CA ASN A 36 7.84 13.29 -2.35
C ASN A 36 8.12 13.16 -0.84
N GLY A 37 8.72 12.05 -0.43
CA GLY A 37 9.02 11.74 0.97
C GLY A 37 7.79 11.47 1.84
N GLN A 38 6.62 11.26 1.25
CA GLN A 38 5.38 10.89 1.96
C GLN A 38 5.38 9.41 2.37
N LEU A 39 4.53 9.03 3.32
CA LEU A 39 4.32 7.64 3.73
C LEU A 39 3.09 7.07 3.01
N VAL A 40 3.16 6.98 1.68
CA VAL A 40 2.01 6.61 0.85
C VAL A 40 2.45 5.75 -0.34
N PHE A 41 1.55 4.90 -0.81
CA PHE A 41 1.60 4.33 -2.16
C PHE A 41 0.74 5.20 -3.08
N ASP A 42 1.24 5.59 -4.25
CA ASP A 42 0.48 6.43 -5.19
C ASP A 42 0.37 5.75 -6.57
N PRO A 43 -0.84 5.38 -7.02
CA PRO A 43 -2.11 5.53 -6.32
C PRO A 43 -2.25 4.58 -5.11
N MET A 44 -3.10 4.93 -4.14
CA MET A 44 -3.41 4.09 -2.97
C MET A 44 -4.37 2.95 -3.28
N THR A 45 -5.05 3.01 -4.43
CA THR A 45 -5.94 1.96 -4.94
C THR A 45 -5.82 1.85 -6.45
N LEU A 46 -5.91 0.64 -6.99
CA LEU A 46 -6.00 0.42 -8.43
C LEU A 46 -6.83 -0.82 -8.76
N GLU A 47 -7.37 -0.86 -9.97
CA GLU A 47 -8.04 -2.02 -10.55
C GLU A 47 -7.12 -2.65 -11.60
N ALA A 48 -6.90 -3.95 -11.51
CA ALA A 48 -6.02 -4.72 -12.38
C ALA A 48 -6.62 -6.10 -12.72
N ASN A 49 -6.54 -6.48 -13.98
CA ASN A 49 -7.04 -7.77 -14.47
C ASN A 49 -6.03 -8.89 -14.19
N VAL A 50 -6.50 -10.13 -14.16
CA VAL A 50 -5.61 -11.30 -14.12
C VAL A 50 -4.65 -11.26 -15.32
N GLY A 51 -3.37 -11.40 -15.04
CA GLY A 51 -2.26 -11.29 -15.98
C GLY A 51 -1.57 -9.93 -15.97
N ASP A 52 -2.23 -8.86 -15.51
CA ASP A 52 -1.63 -7.53 -15.42
C ASP A 52 -0.44 -7.52 -14.48
N LYS A 53 0.49 -6.58 -14.71
CA LYS A 53 1.66 -6.33 -13.87
C LYS A 53 1.45 -5.08 -13.04
N VAL A 54 1.84 -5.13 -11.76
CA VAL A 54 1.93 -3.94 -10.91
C VAL A 54 3.41 -3.71 -10.59
N VAL A 55 3.94 -2.58 -11.06
CA VAL A 55 5.34 -2.19 -10.92
C VAL A 55 5.45 -1.09 -9.89
N PHE A 56 6.14 -1.39 -8.81
CA PHE A 56 6.38 -0.49 -7.70
C PHE A 56 7.70 0.25 -7.89
N HIS A 57 7.65 1.59 -7.93
CA HIS A 57 8.81 2.46 -8.12
C HIS A 57 9.20 3.10 -6.78
N PHE A 58 10.35 2.72 -6.25
CA PHE A 58 10.80 3.20 -4.95
C PHE A 58 11.40 4.60 -5.05
N ASN A 59 10.90 5.53 -4.23
CA ASN A 59 11.40 6.88 -4.09
C ASN A 59 12.32 6.99 -2.86
N PRO A 60 13.06 8.12 -2.68
CA PRO A 60 13.97 8.32 -1.55
C PRO A 60 13.40 7.95 -0.17
N LYS A 61 14.27 7.53 0.76
CA LYS A 61 14.01 6.88 2.06
C LYS A 61 13.98 5.35 1.93
N ASN A 62 13.56 4.65 3.00
CA ASN A 62 13.51 3.20 3.05
C ASN A 62 12.05 2.74 3.16
N HIS A 63 11.61 1.95 2.19
CA HIS A 63 10.26 1.42 2.11
C HIS A 63 10.28 -0.06 1.71
N SER A 64 9.13 -0.72 1.85
CA SER A 64 8.89 -2.08 1.36
C SER A 64 7.51 -2.14 0.72
N VAL A 65 7.31 -3.19 -0.08
CA VAL A 65 6.04 -3.61 -0.67
C VAL A 65 5.80 -5.02 -0.19
N THR A 66 4.93 -5.16 0.81
CA THR A 66 4.74 -6.43 1.52
C THR A 66 3.27 -6.78 1.57
N GLN A 67 2.91 -7.99 1.13
CA GLN A 67 1.53 -8.45 1.15
C GLN A 67 1.06 -8.66 2.58
N SER A 68 -0.19 -8.28 2.84
CA SER A 68 -0.88 -8.52 4.10
C SER A 68 -2.27 -9.13 3.86
N SER A 69 -3.01 -9.34 4.93
CA SER A 69 -4.44 -9.66 4.84
C SER A 69 -5.26 -8.41 5.14
N PHE A 70 -6.51 -8.38 4.69
CA PHE A 70 -7.42 -7.27 5.01
C PHE A 70 -7.55 -7.03 6.52
N GLN A 71 -7.69 -8.09 7.31
CA GLN A 71 -7.90 -7.99 8.76
C GLN A 71 -6.63 -7.65 9.54
N MET A 72 -5.46 -7.90 8.97
CA MET A 72 -4.16 -7.62 9.61
C MET A 72 -3.29 -6.81 8.65
N PRO A 73 -3.62 -5.53 8.39
CA PRO A 73 -2.97 -4.70 7.36
C PRO A 73 -1.48 -4.53 7.59
N CYS A 74 -1.04 -4.48 8.85
CA CYS A 74 0.34 -4.24 9.25
C CYS A 74 1.08 -5.54 9.65
N THR A 75 0.69 -6.67 9.07
CA THR A 75 1.32 -7.97 9.30
C THR A 75 1.55 -8.68 7.98
N ASN A 76 2.78 -9.14 7.77
CA ASN A 76 3.13 -9.93 6.60
C ASN A 76 2.23 -11.15 6.47
N LEU A 77 1.65 -11.35 5.29
CA LEU A 77 0.89 -12.54 4.96
C LEU A 77 1.85 -13.73 4.81
N SER A 78 1.62 -14.81 5.56
CA SER A 78 2.39 -16.04 5.41
C SER A 78 2.23 -16.61 4.00
N GLY A 79 3.35 -16.82 3.29
CA GLY A 79 3.36 -17.25 1.90
C GLY A 79 2.98 -16.17 0.89
N GLY A 80 2.72 -14.94 1.34
CA GLY A 80 2.55 -13.78 0.47
C GLY A 80 3.88 -13.22 -0.02
N PHE A 81 3.83 -12.25 -0.94
CA PHE A 81 5.03 -11.59 -1.43
C PHE A 81 5.60 -10.58 -0.45
N ASP A 82 6.91 -10.39 -0.50
CA ASP A 82 7.64 -9.34 0.22
C ASP A 82 8.81 -8.88 -0.65
N SER A 83 8.84 -7.59 -0.99
CA SER A 83 9.98 -7.00 -1.70
C SER A 83 11.24 -6.95 -0.84
N GLY A 84 11.09 -7.00 0.49
CA GLY A 84 12.10 -6.54 1.42
C GLY A 84 12.24 -5.01 1.40
N PHE A 85 13.25 -4.51 2.11
CA PHE A 85 13.51 -3.08 2.22
C PHE A 85 14.36 -2.56 1.06
N HIS A 86 13.91 -1.48 0.44
CA HIS A 86 14.63 -0.78 -0.62
C HIS A 86 15.03 0.62 -0.16
N PRO A 87 16.25 0.79 0.38
CA PRO A 87 16.76 2.11 0.75
C PRO A 87 17.17 2.88 -0.51
N VAL A 88 16.59 4.07 -0.70
CA VAL A 88 16.85 4.95 -1.84
C VAL A 88 17.49 6.27 -1.33
N PRO A 89 18.65 6.68 -1.86
CA PRO A 89 19.32 7.91 -1.47
C PRO A 89 18.46 9.17 -1.66
N ALA A 90 18.70 10.18 -0.84
CA ALA A 90 18.13 11.52 -1.06
C ALA A 90 18.63 12.10 -2.40
N GLY A 91 17.74 12.77 -3.13
CA GLY A 91 18.06 13.36 -4.43
C GLY A 91 17.92 12.41 -5.63
N THR A 92 17.64 11.12 -5.42
CA THR A 92 17.22 10.23 -6.51
C THR A 92 15.92 10.76 -7.13
N GLY A 93 15.93 10.92 -8.45
CA GLY A 93 14.77 11.41 -9.19
C GLY A 93 13.63 10.40 -9.27
N PHE A 94 12.46 10.88 -9.68
CA PHE A 94 11.29 10.04 -9.92
C PHE A 94 11.60 8.93 -10.94
N ASN A 95 11.14 7.70 -10.67
CA ASN A 95 11.41 6.50 -11.49
C ASN A 95 12.90 6.16 -11.70
N GLN A 96 13.82 6.67 -10.87
CA GLN A 96 15.25 6.33 -10.93
C GLN A 96 15.69 5.38 -9.81
N GLY A 97 14.78 5.04 -8.90
CA GLY A 97 15.01 4.05 -7.85
C GLY A 97 14.86 2.61 -8.34
N PRO A 98 15.09 1.63 -7.44
CA PRO A 98 14.80 0.24 -7.73
C PRO A 98 13.29 0.04 -7.94
N THR A 99 12.94 -1.07 -8.60
CA THR A 99 11.54 -1.49 -8.77
C THR A 99 11.30 -2.87 -8.17
N PHE A 100 10.06 -3.12 -7.81
CA PHE A 100 9.54 -4.45 -7.49
C PHE A 100 8.30 -4.70 -8.33
N GLU A 101 8.09 -5.92 -8.80
CA GLU A 101 6.97 -6.25 -9.69
C GLU A 101 6.20 -7.45 -9.14
N ILE A 102 4.87 -7.37 -9.20
CA ILE A 102 3.99 -8.53 -9.04
C ILE A 102 3.16 -8.71 -10.31
N THR A 103 2.74 -9.95 -10.54
CA THR A 103 1.71 -10.27 -11.54
C THR A 103 0.42 -10.59 -10.82
N VAL A 104 -0.70 -10.02 -11.28
CA VAL A 104 -2.03 -10.30 -10.73
C VAL A 104 -2.45 -11.69 -11.21
N ASP A 105 -2.53 -12.65 -10.30
CA ASP A 105 -2.82 -14.06 -10.60
C ASP A 105 -4.30 -14.43 -10.42
N SER A 106 -5.06 -13.57 -9.74
CA SER A 106 -6.44 -13.78 -9.33
C SER A 106 -7.20 -12.44 -9.30
N PRO A 107 -8.52 -12.43 -9.54
CA PRO A 107 -9.33 -11.22 -9.38
C PRO A 107 -9.60 -10.86 -7.91
N ALA A 108 -9.12 -11.67 -6.95
CA ALA A 108 -9.28 -11.39 -5.53
C ALA A 108 -8.53 -10.11 -5.12
N PRO A 109 -9.02 -9.37 -4.11
CA PRO A 109 -8.31 -8.21 -3.59
C PRO A 109 -6.92 -8.58 -3.06
N ILE A 110 -5.91 -7.77 -3.39
CA ILE A 110 -4.55 -7.86 -2.86
C ILE A 110 -4.31 -6.67 -1.95
N TRP A 111 -3.89 -6.95 -0.73
CA TRP A 111 -3.65 -5.95 0.32
C TRP A 111 -2.16 -5.83 0.56
N VAL A 112 -1.66 -4.60 0.56
CA VAL A 112 -0.24 -4.30 0.60
C VAL A 112 0.03 -3.24 1.66
N HIS A 113 1.15 -3.38 2.35
CA HIS A 113 1.63 -2.40 3.32
C HIS A 113 3.12 -2.17 3.20
N CYS A 114 3.59 -1.06 3.77
CA CYS A 114 5.00 -0.86 4.04
C CYS A 114 5.33 -1.36 5.46
N ASN A 115 6.26 -2.32 5.55
CA ASN A 115 6.69 -2.99 6.78
C ASN A 115 7.75 -2.19 7.57
N GLN A 116 8.09 -0.98 7.11
CA GLN A 116 9.09 -0.15 7.76
C GLN A 116 8.58 0.30 9.14
N MET A 117 9.43 0.13 10.15
CA MET A 117 9.11 0.43 11.56
C MET A 117 7.90 -0.36 12.11
N ALA A 118 7.63 -1.56 11.58
CA ALA A 118 6.55 -2.41 12.06
C ALA A 118 6.62 -2.67 13.57
N ASN A 119 5.45 -2.72 14.21
CA ASN A 119 5.30 -2.88 15.67
C ASN A 119 5.99 -1.81 16.51
N THR A 120 6.15 -0.60 15.97
CA THR A 120 6.66 0.56 16.71
C THR A 120 5.77 1.79 16.47
N PRO A 121 5.87 2.84 17.31
CA PRO A 121 5.14 4.10 17.10
C PRO A 121 5.47 4.81 15.79
N GLY A 122 6.59 4.48 15.14
CA GLY A 122 6.99 5.03 13.85
C GLY A 122 6.50 4.23 12.64
N SER A 123 5.58 3.27 12.83
CA SER A 123 5.11 2.37 11.79
C SER A 123 4.63 3.12 10.55
N HIS A 124 5.18 2.80 9.38
CA HIS A 124 4.70 3.35 8.12
C HIS A 124 3.29 2.86 7.81
N CYS A 125 3.02 1.56 7.97
CA CYS A 125 1.66 1.01 7.84
C CYS A 125 0.69 1.66 8.83
N GLY A 126 1.08 1.78 10.11
CA GLY A 126 0.26 2.45 11.13
C GLY A 126 0.01 3.94 10.87
N ALA A 127 0.81 4.56 10.00
CA ALA A 127 0.61 5.92 9.52
C ALA A 127 -0.22 5.99 8.21
N GLY A 128 -0.75 4.85 7.74
CA GLY A 128 -1.59 4.78 6.54
C GLY A 128 -0.85 4.41 5.25
N MET A 129 0.41 3.98 5.32
CA MET A 129 1.15 3.51 4.14
C MET A 129 0.70 2.11 3.72
N VAL A 130 -0.49 2.07 3.11
CA VAL A 130 -1.18 0.86 2.66
C VAL A 130 -1.75 1.04 1.24
N LEU A 131 -1.94 -0.05 0.52
CA LEU A 131 -2.47 -0.10 -0.85
C LEU A 131 -3.49 -1.24 -0.98
N GLY A 132 -4.58 -0.98 -1.69
CA GLY A 132 -5.53 -2.00 -2.14
C GLY A 132 -5.52 -2.16 -3.66
N ILE A 133 -5.23 -3.36 -4.15
CA ILE A 133 -5.41 -3.73 -5.56
C ILE A 133 -6.70 -4.54 -5.65
N ASN A 134 -7.61 -4.14 -6.55
CA ASN A 134 -8.97 -4.67 -6.66
C ASN A 134 -9.75 -4.65 -5.32
N PRO A 135 -9.72 -3.55 -4.54
CA PRO A 135 -10.50 -3.49 -3.30
C PRO A 135 -12.00 -3.54 -3.59
N GLY A 136 -12.79 -3.88 -2.58
CA GLY A 136 -14.24 -3.72 -2.67
C GLY A 136 -14.65 -2.27 -2.89
N ALA A 137 -15.82 -2.06 -3.49
CA ALA A 137 -16.39 -0.74 -3.66
C ALA A 137 -16.54 -0.01 -2.30
N PRO A 138 -16.49 1.33 -2.27
CA PRO A 138 -16.70 2.08 -1.03
C PRO A 138 -17.98 1.66 -0.29
N GLY A 139 -17.84 1.36 1.01
CA GLY A 139 -18.95 0.93 1.87
C GLY A 139 -19.23 -0.59 1.86
N THR A 140 -18.48 -1.40 1.11
CA THR A 140 -18.50 -2.87 1.28
C THR A 140 -17.55 -3.30 2.40
N ASN A 141 -17.73 -4.50 2.94
CA ASN A 141 -16.93 -5.08 4.02
C ASN A 141 -15.47 -5.43 3.65
N ASN A 142 -15.00 -4.98 2.49
CA ASN A 142 -13.66 -5.18 1.96
C ASN A 142 -13.20 -3.93 1.20
N SER A 143 -13.71 -2.76 1.56
CA SER A 143 -13.35 -1.50 0.92
C SER A 143 -11.95 -1.03 1.34
N PHE A 144 -11.29 -0.24 0.50
CA PHE A 144 -9.98 0.33 0.86
C PHE A 144 -10.05 1.22 2.11
N GLN A 145 -11.16 1.96 2.29
CA GLN A 145 -11.32 2.83 3.46
C GLN A 145 -11.28 2.02 4.76
N ASP A 146 -11.97 0.89 4.81
CA ASP A 146 -11.95 0.01 5.99
C ASP A 146 -10.54 -0.55 6.25
N PHE A 147 -9.81 -0.93 5.19
CA PHE A 147 -8.43 -1.41 5.30
C PHE A 147 -7.49 -0.34 5.88
N LEU A 148 -7.61 0.90 5.38
CA LEU A 148 -6.88 2.07 5.87
C LEU A 148 -7.22 2.36 7.35
N ASP A 149 -8.50 2.32 7.71
CA ASP A 149 -8.95 2.61 9.07
C ASP A 149 -8.41 1.57 10.08
N ILE A 150 -8.36 0.29 9.71
CA ILE A 150 -7.74 -0.76 10.54
C ILE A 150 -6.24 -0.47 10.72
N ALA A 151 -5.53 -0.07 9.66
CA ALA A 151 -4.10 0.24 9.72
C ALA A 151 -3.82 1.44 10.64
N LEU A 152 -4.58 2.52 10.49
CA LEU A 152 -4.48 3.72 11.33
C LEU A 152 -4.78 3.41 12.80
N ALA A 153 -5.78 2.57 13.08
CA ALA A 153 -6.09 2.15 14.44
C ALA A 153 -4.93 1.39 15.11
N ILE A 154 -4.22 0.53 14.36
CA ILE A 154 -2.99 -0.11 14.84
C ILE A 154 -1.93 0.93 15.19
N GLY A 155 -1.72 1.95 14.33
CA GLY A 155 -0.77 3.03 14.60
C GLY A 155 -1.08 3.81 15.88
N VAL A 156 -2.36 4.13 16.11
CA VAL A 156 -2.82 4.78 17.35
C VAL A 156 -2.51 3.93 18.57
N ALA A 157 -2.79 2.63 18.50
CA ALA A 157 -2.52 1.70 19.61
C ALA A 157 -1.02 1.61 19.93
N LEU A 158 -0.17 1.42 18.91
CA LEU A 158 1.29 1.36 19.07
C LEU A 158 1.86 2.63 19.72
N LYS A 159 1.32 3.80 19.34
CA LYS A 159 1.71 5.07 19.95
C LYS A 159 1.29 5.15 21.42
N ALA A 160 0.06 4.75 21.74
CA ALA A 160 -0.44 4.77 23.11
C ALA A 160 0.37 3.82 24.02
N GLU A 161 0.72 2.63 23.54
CA GLU A 161 1.55 1.66 24.27
C GLU A 161 2.95 2.20 24.57
N ALA A 162 3.57 2.90 23.61
CA ALA A 162 4.87 3.52 23.83
C ALA A 162 4.81 4.70 24.80
N ASP A 163 3.76 5.53 24.72
CA ASP A 163 3.56 6.64 25.65
C ASP A 163 3.34 6.12 27.10
N ALA A 164 2.58 5.03 27.26
CA ALA A 164 2.40 4.36 28.55
C ALA A 164 3.72 3.78 29.09
N SER A 165 4.49 3.10 28.25
CA SER A 165 5.79 2.54 28.62
C SER A 165 6.80 3.62 29.02
N ALA A 166 6.78 4.77 28.33
CA ALA A 166 7.62 5.91 28.66
C ALA A 166 7.25 6.54 30.02
N ALA A 167 5.94 6.64 30.32
CA ALA A 167 5.46 7.12 31.61
C ALA A 167 5.87 6.19 32.77
N GLU A 168 5.78 4.87 32.57
CA GLU A 168 6.24 3.89 33.57
C GLU A 168 7.75 3.99 33.81
N ALA A 169 8.55 4.07 32.75
CA ALA A 169 10.00 4.25 32.84
C ALA A 169 10.39 5.54 33.57
N ALA A 170 9.67 6.65 33.31
CA ALA A 170 9.87 7.91 34.02
C ALA A 170 9.52 7.79 35.52
N GLY A 171 8.44 7.08 35.86
CA GLY A 171 8.05 6.80 37.24
C GLY A 171 9.10 5.98 37.99
N LEU A 172 9.64 4.93 37.36
CA LEU A 172 10.71 4.09 37.93
C LEU A 172 12.01 4.88 38.13
N SER A 173 12.37 5.74 37.18
CA SER A 173 13.55 6.62 37.29
C SER A 173 13.41 7.64 38.43
N ALA A 174 12.21 8.22 38.60
CA ALA A 174 11.91 9.11 39.71
C ALA A 174 11.98 8.38 41.06
N TYR A 175 11.45 7.14 41.15
CA TYR A 175 11.53 6.31 42.35
C TYR A 175 12.99 5.95 42.74
N SER A 176 13.80 5.54 41.76
CA SER A 176 15.23 5.25 42.00
C SER A 176 15.99 6.48 42.51
N SER A 177 15.65 7.66 41.99
CA SER A 177 16.27 8.93 42.38
C SER A 177 15.92 9.35 43.82
N ILE A 178 14.70 9.10 44.28
CA ILE A 178 14.30 9.36 45.68
C ILE A 178 14.96 8.36 46.65
N GLU A 179 15.13 7.10 46.29
CA GLU A 179 15.84 6.13 47.15
C GLU A 179 17.33 6.46 47.28
N SER A 180 17.97 6.83 46.17
CA SER A 180 19.39 7.22 46.16
C SER A 180 19.66 8.45 47.03
N THR A 181 18.77 9.46 47.00
CA THR A 181 18.88 10.65 47.84
C THR A 181 18.59 10.36 49.32
N ALA A 182 17.62 9.48 49.63
CA ALA A 182 17.35 9.03 50.99
C ALA A 182 18.52 8.23 51.61
N ALA A 183 19.14 7.34 50.84
CA ALA A 183 20.32 6.57 51.28
C ALA A 183 21.55 7.46 51.52
N ALA A 184 21.74 8.51 50.72
CA ALA A 184 22.82 9.49 50.92
C ALA A 184 22.64 10.31 52.20
N ALA A 185 21.40 10.72 52.53
CA ALA A 185 21.09 11.48 53.73
C ALA A 185 21.29 10.69 55.04
N GLN A 186 21.14 9.36 55.00
CA GLN A 186 21.35 8.50 56.17
C GLN A 186 22.83 8.32 56.55
N LYS A 187 23.76 8.56 55.60
CA LYS A 187 25.20 8.33 55.78
C LYS A 187 25.95 9.51 56.41
N THR A 188 25.33 10.69 56.48
CA THR A 188 25.95 11.93 57.02
C THR A 188 25.59 12.22 58.48
N GLY A 189 24.83 11.35 59.14
CA GLY A 189 24.34 11.53 60.52
C GLY A 189 25.14 10.82 61.62
N HIS A 190 26.45 10.58 61.45
CA HIS A 190 27.33 10.04 62.49
C HIS A 190 28.50 10.99 62.76
#